data_AF-A0A086ZXR0-F1
#
_entry.id   AF-A0A086ZXR0-F1
#
_cell.length_a   1.000
_cell.length_b   1.000
_cell.length_c   1.000
_cell.angle_alpha   90.00
_cell.angle_beta   90.00
_cell.angle_gamma   90.00
#
_symmetry.space_group_name_H-M   'P 1'
#
loop_
_entity.id
_entity.type
_entity.pdbx_description
1 polymer ?
#
loop_
_entity_poly.entity_id
_entity_poly.type
_entity_poly.pdbx_seq_one_letter_code
_entity_poly.pdbx_strand_id
1 'polypeptide(L)'
;MSGYYLLRKGEFAYNKSTSVDSPWGAIKRLTQYEKGCVSTLYICFELLGADPDYLVTYYETNRWYKAVQMIAAEGARNHGLLNIAPDDFFETTLSVPPSAAEQQKVGNFFSRLDDLITLHQRKLELLRNIKKSLLDKMFV
;
A
#
# COMPACT_ATOMS: atom_id res chain seq x y z
N MET A 1 0.18 16.92 -20.26
CA MET A 1 0.30 16.70 -18.80
C MET A 1 1.78 16.56 -18.49
N SER A 2 2.49 17.66 -18.28
CA SER A 2 3.92 17.65 -17.91
C SER A 2 4.03 17.63 -16.39
N GLY A 3 4.86 16.75 -15.82
CA GLY A 3 5.13 16.70 -14.38
C GLY A 3 4.36 15.62 -13.59
N TYR A 4 3.82 14.59 -14.24
CA TYR A 4 3.22 13.43 -13.60
C TYR A 4 3.65 12.14 -14.29
N TYR A 5 3.75 11.05 -13.52
CA TYR A 5 3.86 9.70 -14.07
C TYR A 5 2.46 9.10 -14.28
N LEU A 6 2.33 8.32 -15.35
CA LEU A 6 1.14 7.54 -15.64
C LEU A 6 1.35 6.13 -15.09
N LEU A 7 0.68 5.81 -13.99
CA LEU A 7 0.66 4.50 -13.36
C LEU A 7 -0.45 3.65 -13.98
N ARG A 8 -0.18 2.38 -14.27
CA ARG A 8 -1.15 1.42 -14.82
C ARG A 8 -1.63 0.47 -13.73
N LYS A 9 -2.80 -0.12 -13.94
CA LYS A 9 -3.35 -1.13 -13.04
C LYS A 9 -2.36 -2.28 -12.84
N GLY A 10 -2.15 -2.65 -11.58
CA GLY A 10 -1.17 -3.66 -11.15
C GLY A 10 0.20 -3.08 -10.79
N GLU A 11 0.53 -1.86 -11.24
CA GLU A 11 1.78 -1.20 -10.87
C GLU A 11 1.71 -0.59 -9.47
N PHE A 12 2.88 -0.34 -8.90
CA PHE A 12 3.07 0.17 -7.55
C PHE A 12 3.61 1.60 -7.57
N ALA A 13 3.25 2.34 -6.51
CA ALA A 13 3.81 3.65 -6.25
C ALA A 13 4.29 3.73 -4.80
N TYR A 14 5.55 4.13 -4.62
CA TYR A 14 6.15 4.44 -3.34
C TYR A 14 6.07 5.94 -3.07
N ASN A 15 5.28 6.30 -2.04
CA ASN A 15 5.27 7.63 -1.45
C ASN A 15 6.35 7.72 -0.37
N LYS A 16 7.32 8.62 -0.54
CA LYS A 16 8.41 8.89 0.41
C LYS A 16 8.01 9.79 1.58
N SER A 17 6.77 10.28 1.63
CA SER A 17 6.28 11.10 2.74
C SER A 17 6.06 10.24 3.98
N THR A 18 6.60 10.69 5.11
CA THR A 18 6.50 10.00 6.39
C THR A 18 5.29 10.48 7.18
N SER A 19 4.72 9.56 7.94
CA SER A 19 3.66 9.83 8.91
C SER A 19 3.85 8.95 10.14
N VAL A 20 3.03 9.14 11.19
CA VAL A 20 3.05 8.28 12.38
C VAL A 20 2.84 6.81 12.01
N ASP A 21 1.91 6.54 11.08
CA ASP A 21 1.58 5.18 10.64
C ASP A 21 2.47 4.66 9.50
N SER A 22 3.28 5.54 8.88
CA SER A 22 4.15 5.21 7.74
C SER A 22 5.50 5.93 7.89
N PRO A 23 6.32 5.56 8.89
CA PRO A 23 7.56 6.26 9.20
C PRO A 23 8.60 6.17 8.07
N TRP A 24 8.48 5.17 7.19
CA TRP A 24 9.36 4.97 6.04
C TRP A 24 8.64 5.18 4.70
N GLY A 25 7.52 5.91 4.73
CA GLY A 25 6.64 6.08 3.59
C GLY A 25 5.72 4.88 3.36
N ALA A 26 4.98 4.92 2.25
CA ALA A 26 3.95 3.94 1.93
C ALA A 26 4.05 3.47 0.48
N ILE A 27 3.95 2.16 0.27
CA ILE A 27 3.92 1.53 -1.06
C ILE A 27 2.52 1.00 -1.28
N LYS A 28 1.88 1.37 -2.39
CA LYS A 28 0.53 0.92 -2.73
C LYS A 28 0.45 0.50 -4.19
N ARG A 29 -0.34 -0.54 -4.45
CA ARG A 29 -0.65 -1.06 -5.79
C ARG A 29 -1.91 -0.40 -6.34
N LEU A 30 -1.89 0.01 -7.60
CA LEU A 30 -3.09 0.50 -8.28
C LEU A 30 -4.00 -0.67 -8.67
N THR A 31 -5.16 -0.78 -8.05
CA THR A 31 -6.12 -1.88 -8.31
C THR A 31 -7.48 -1.42 -8.81
N GLN A 32 -7.93 -0.21 -8.43
CA GLN A 32 -9.30 0.25 -8.66
C GLN A 32 -9.55 0.78 -10.09
N TYR A 33 -8.52 1.31 -10.75
CA TYR A 33 -8.64 1.97 -12.04
C TYR A 33 -7.62 1.38 -13.03
N GLU A 34 -7.91 1.49 -14.32
CA GLU A 34 -7.00 1.05 -15.38
C GLU A 34 -5.70 1.86 -15.41
N LYS A 35 -5.78 3.17 -15.12
CA LYS A 35 -4.64 4.08 -15.06
C LYS A 35 -4.87 5.16 -14.01
N GLY A 36 -3.78 5.68 -13.44
CA GLY A 36 -3.78 6.82 -12.51
C GLY A 36 -2.62 7.77 -12.81
N CYS A 37 -2.79 9.04 -12.47
CA CYS A 37 -1.71 10.03 -12.55
C CYS A 37 -1.12 10.22 -11.14
N VAL A 38 0.19 10.09 -11.01
CA VAL A 38 0.91 10.24 -9.73
C VAL A 38 2.03 11.26 -9.88
N SER A 39 2.28 12.02 -8.82
CA SER A 39 3.34 13.05 -8.80
C SER A 39 4.69 12.43 -9.12
N THR A 40 5.57 13.16 -9.81
CA THR A 40 6.96 12.73 -10.07
C THR A 40 7.81 12.57 -8.81
N LEU A 41 7.28 12.98 -7.64
CA LEU A 41 7.91 12.72 -6.34
C LEU A 41 7.82 11.24 -5.93
N TYR A 42 6.92 10.46 -6.51
CA TYR A 42 6.77 9.03 -6.23
C TYR A 42 7.80 8.23 -7.02
N ILE A 43 8.22 7.10 -6.46
CA ILE A 43 8.91 6.06 -7.24
C ILE A 43 7.83 5.09 -7.71
N CYS A 44 7.66 4.96 -9.02
CA CYS A 44 6.64 4.10 -9.64
C CYS A 44 7.33 2.90 -10.28
N PHE A 45 6.76 1.70 -10.12
CA PHE A 45 7.37 0.49 -10.65
C PHE A 45 6.34 -0.60 -10.94
N GLU A 46 6.67 -1.44 -11.91
CA GLU A 46 5.98 -2.70 -12.15
C GLU A 46 6.75 -3.86 -11.51
N LEU A 47 6.08 -4.98 -11.31
CA LEU A 47 6.69 -6.19 -10.77
C LEU A 47 7.10 -7.12 -11.90
N LEU A 48 8.40 -7.42 -12.01
CA LEU A 48 8.94 -8.34 -13.02
C LEU A 48 9.00 -9.79 -12.54
N GLY A 49 8.97 -10.01 -11.23
CA GLY A 49 8.97 -11.33 -10.60
C GLY A 49 8.45 -11.25 -9.17
N ALA A 50 7.96 -12.38 -8.65
CA ALA A 50 7.13 -12.50 -7.43
C ALA A 50 5.62 -12.32 -7.66
N ASP A 51 4.84 -12.83 -6.73
CA ASP A 51 3.40 -12.70 -6.69
C ASP A 51 2.99 -11.30 -6.22
N PRO A 52 2.13 -10.59 -6.97
CA PRO A 52 1.81 -9.21 -6.67
C PRO A 52 0.90 -9.06 -5.44
N ASP A 53 0.09 -10.07 -5.08
CA ASP A 53 -0.73 -10.03 -3.86
C ASP A 53 0.14 -10.27 -2.62
N TYR A 54 1.13 -11.16 -2.72
CA TYR A 54 2.16 -11.30 -1.70
C TYR A 54 2.89 -9.99 -1.44
N LEU A 55 3.30 -9.25 -2.49
CA LEU A 55 4.00 -7.98 -2.29
C LEU A 55 3.12 -6.89 -1.66
N VAL A 56 1.83 -6.86 -1.96
CA VAL A 56 0.90 -6.00 -1.22
C VAL A 56 0.99 -6.31 0.26
N THR A 57 0.84 -7.59 0.67
CA THR A 57 0.99 -7.99 2.07
C THR A 57 2.36 -7.64 2.65
N TYR A 58 3.44 -7.91 1.91
CA TYR A 58 4.81 -7.69 2.37
C TYR A 58 5.06 -6.22 2.73
N TYR A 59 4.60 -5.28 1.89
CA TYR A 59 4.78 -3.86 2.11
C TYR A 59 3.87 -3.26 3.18
N GLU A 60 2.79 -3.93 3.58
CA GLU A 60 2.04 -3.57 4.80
C GLU A 60 2.78 -3.98 6.09
N THR A 61 3.85 -4.78 6.00
CA THR A 61 4.70 -5.12 7.15
C THR A 61 5.89 -4.16 7.30
N ASN A 62 6.59 -4.22 8.44
CA ASN A 62 7.82 -3.45 8.66
C ASN A 62 9.10 -4.14 8.13
N ARG A 63 8.99 -5.28 7.43
CA ARG A 63 10.16 -6.09 7.02
C ARG A 63 11.11 -5.37 6.06
N TRP A 64 10.59 -4.42 5.28
CA TRP A 64 11.35 -3.63 4.32
C TRP A 64 11.95 -2.34 4.91
N TYR A 65 11.52 -1.93 6.11
CA TYR A 65 11.90 -0.65 6.71
C TYR A 65 13.40 -0.51 6.89
N LYS A 66 14.09 -1.57 7.35
CA LYS A 66 15.55 -1.52 7.53
C LYS A 66 16.28 -1.28 6.21
N ALA A 67 15.83 -1.88 5.12
CA ALA A 67 16.45 -1.71 3.81
C ALA A 67 16.33 -0.26 3.33
N VAL A 68 15.14 0.32 3.47
CA VAL A 68 14.89 1.72 3.12
C VAL A 68 15.59 2.71 4.05
N GLN A 69 15.66 2.41 5.34
CA GLN A 69 16.40 3.22 6.31
C GLN A 69 17.89 3.33 5.96
N MET A 70 18.51 2.26 5.45
CA MET A 70 19.93 2.27 5.10
C MET A 70 20.27 3.15 3.90
N ILE A 71 19.30 3.40 3.01
CA ILE A 71 19.48 4.24 1.81
C ILE A 71 18.85 5.63 1.95
N ALA A 72 18.07 5.86 3.00
CA ALA A 72 17.48 7.17 3.27
C ALA A 72 18.58 8.12 3.74
N ALA A 73 18.98 9.05 2.87
CA ALA A 73 19.99 10.05 3.21
C ALA A 73 19.41 11.10 4.17
N GLU A 74 20.17 11.46 5.21
CA GLU A 74 19.86 12.60 6.06
C GLU A 74 20.20 13.91 5.33
N GLY A 75 19.19 14.73 5.06
CA GLY A 75 19.35 16.05 4.45
C GLY A 75 18.75 17.15 5.33
N ALA A 76 19.25 18.39 5.18
CA ALA A 76 18.80 19.55 5.97
C ALA A 76 17.32 19.95 5.78
N ARG A 77 16.59 19.30 4.86
CA ARG A 77 15.19 19.62 4.49
C ARG A 77 14.25 18.44 4.76
N ASN A 78 14.30 17.86 5.95
CA ASN A 78 13.40 16.75 6.30
C ASN A 78 12.05 17.29 6.83
N HIS A 79 11.26 17.93 5.95
CA HIS A 79 9.85 18.26 6.22
C HIS A 79 8.94 17.02 6.09
N GLY A 80 9.36 15.88 6.65
CA GLY A 80 8.63 14.61 6.55
C GLY A 80 8.67 13.96 5.16
N LEU A 81 9.68 14.24 4.33
CA LEU A 81 9.90 13.55 3.06
C LEU A 81 11.29 12.91 3.06
N LEU A 82 11.35 11.61 2.78
CA LEU A 82 12.61 10.87 2.72
C LEU A 82 13.38 11.21 1.45
N ASN A 83 14.69 11.43 1.58
CA ASN A 83 15.60 11.58 0.46
C ASN A 83 16.13 10.21 0.02
N ILE A 84 15.44 9.61 -0.96
CA ILE A 84 15.78 8.30 -1.53
C ILE A 84 15.76 8.42 -3.06
N ALA A 85 16.89 8.13 -3.69
CA ALA A 85 16.96 8.07 -5.15
C ALA A 85 16.27 6.80 -5.67
N PRO A 86 15.67 6.82 -6.88
CA PRO A 86 15.05 5.64 -7.47
C PRO A 86 15.99 4.44 -7.56
N ASP A 87 17.23 4.66 -8.01
CA ASP A 87 18.21 3.58 -8.19
C ASP A 87 18.54 2.92 -6.84
N ASP A 88 18.80 3.72 -5.79
CA ASP A 88 19.05 3.19 -4.43
C ASP A 88 17.86 2.36 -3.91
N PHE A 89 16.62 2.78 -4.21
CA PHE A 89 15.42 2.04 -3.83
C PHE A 89 15.35 0.67 -4.52
N PHE A 90 15.67 0.59 -5.81
CA PHE A 90 15.65 -0.66 -6.56
C PHE A 90 16.80 -1.61 -6.21
N GLU A 91 17.91 -1.09 -5.67
CA GLU A 91 19.01 -1.90 -5.11
C GLU A 91 18.69 -2.50 -3.73
N THR A 92 17.54 -2.15 -3.12
CA THR A 92 17.15 -2.75 -1.83
C THR A 92 16.86 -4.24 -1.97
N THR A 93 17.45 -5.03 -1.07
CA THR A 93 17.16 -6.46 -1.02
C THR A 93 15.88 -6.71 -0.21
N LEU A 94 14.88 -7.32 -0.86
CA LEU A 94 13.67 -7.78 -0.20
C LEU A 94 13.82 -9.23 0.25
N SER A 95 13.40 -9.53 1.48
CA SER A 95 13.35 -10.90 1.98
C SER A 95 12.00 -11.51 1.62
N VAL A 96 11.96 -12.18 0.46
CA VAL A 96 10.76 -12.86 -0.05
C VAL A 96 10.99 -14.38 -0.15
N PRO A 97 9.98 -15.23 0.14
CA PRO A 97 10.10 -16.67 -0.06
C PRO A 97 10.41 -17.00 -1.52
N PRO A 98 11.31 -17.94 -1.83
CA PRO A 98 11.65 -18.26 -3.22
C PRO A 98 10.52 -19.04 -3.94
N SER A 99 9.62 -19.67 -3.18
CA SER A 99 8.52 -20.47 -3.73
C SER A 99 7.35 -19.60 -4.17
N ALA A 100 7.08 -19.54 -5.48
CA ALA A 100 5.90 -18.85 -6.01
C ALA A 100 4.59 -19.40 -5.42
N ALA A 101 4.50 -20.71 -5.19
CA ALA A 101 3.33 -21.33 -4.58
C ALA A 101 3.13 -20.88 -3.12
N GLU A 102 4.21 -20.63 -2.38
CA GLU A 102 4.12 -20.09 -1.03
C GLU A 102 3.68 -18.63 -1.06
N GLN A 103 4.27 -17.81 -1.94
CA GLN A 103 3.88 -16.42 -2.11
C GLN A 103 2.38 -16.30 -2.44
N GLN A 104 1.88 -17.08 -3.41
CA GLN A 104 0.46 -17.12 -3.76
C GLN A 104 -0.42 -17.52 -2.58
N LYS A 105 -0.04 -18.54 -1.80
CA LYS A 105 -0.81 -18.96 -0.62
C LYS A 105 -0.93 -17.84 0.40
N VAL A 106 0.17 -17.14 0.69
CA VAL A 106 0.21 -16.04 1.65
C VAL A 106 -0.57 -14.84 1.13
N GLY A 107 -0.32 -14.40 -0.11
CA GLY A 107 -1.02 -13.28 -0.74
C GLY A 107 -2.53 -13.49 -0.79
N ASN A 108 -2.98 -14.66 -1.26
CA ASN A 108 -4.40 -15.01 -1.30
C ASN A 108 -5.02 -15.07 0.10
N PHE A 109 -4.29 -15.56 1.10
CA PHE A 109 -4.80 -15.64 2.47
C PHE A 109 -5.12 -14.25 3.02
N PHE A 110 -4.18 -13.31 2.91
CA PHE A 110 -4.38 -11.95 3.43
C PHE A 110 -5.38 -11.16 2.59
N SER A 111 -5.38 -11.28 1.26
CA SER A 111 -6.42 -10.67 0.42
C SER A 111 -7.82 -11.13 0.83
N ARG A 112 -8.00 -12.43 1.07
CA ARG A 112 -9.29 -12.97 1.53
C ARG A 112 -9.66 -12.49 2.92
N LEU A 113 -8.69 -12.29 3.79
CA LEU A 113 -8.91 -11.75 5.13
C LEU A 113 -9.41 -10.30 5.05
N ASP A 114 -8.79 -9.47 4.21
CA ASP A 114 -9.19 -8.08 4.00
C ASP A 114 -10.59 -7.97 3.38
N ASP A 115 -10.93 -8.86 2.44
CA ASP A 115 -12.28 -8.97 1.89
C ASP A 115 -13.30 -9.32 2.99
N LEU A 116 -12.94 -10.25 3.89
CA LEU A 116 -13.80 -10.65 5.00
C LEU A 116 -14.01 -9.51 5.99
N ILE A 117 -12.96 -8.75 6.32
CA ILE A 117 -13.04 -7.56 7.18
C ILE A 117 -13.96 -6.53 6.53
N THR A 118 -13.77 -6.24 5.25
CA THR A 118 -14.57 -5.28 4.48
C THR A 118 -16.04 -5.68 4.46
N LEU A 119 -16.34 -6.96 4.25
CA LEU A 119 -17.70 -7.50 4.29
C LEU A 119 -18.36 -7.29 5.66
N HIS A 120 -17.63 -7.56 6.75
CA HIS A 120 -18.16 -7.40 8.10
C HIS A 120 -18.33 -5.93 8.49
N GLN A 121 -17.44 -5.03 8.05
CA GLN A 121 -17.58 -3.58 8.25
C GLN A 121 -18.85 -3.04 7.57
N ARG A 122 -19.11 -3.45 6.32
CA ARG A 122 -20.35 -3.09 5.60
C ARG A 122 -21.61 -3.59 6.32
N LYS A 123 -21.58 -4.83 6.81
CA LYS A 123 -22.69 -5.40 7.58
C LYS A 123 -22.93 -4.62 8.88
N LEU A 124 -21.87 -4.25 9.60
CA LEU A 124 -21.96 -3.46 10.82
C LEU A 124 -22.58 -2.09 10.56
N GLU A 125 -22.12 -1.40 9.52
CA GLU A 125 -22.65 -0.08 9.13
C GLU A 125 -24.15 -0.16 8.79
N LEU A 126 -24.56 -1.17 8.02
CA LEU A 126 -25.96 -1.42 7.72
C LEU A 126 -26.80 -1.61 8.99
N LEU A 127 -26.34 -2.44 9.93
CA LEU A 127 -27.06 -2.68 11.19
C LEU A 127 -27.15 -1.42 12.06
N ARG A 128 -26.11 -0.58 12.08
CA ARG A 128 -26.13 0.71 12.78
C ARG A 128 -27.19 1.64 12.18
N ASN A 129 -27.28 1.69 10.85
CA ASN A 129 -28.27 2.51 10.15
C ASN A 129 -29.71 2.00 10.39
N ILE A 130 -29.94 0.69 10.37
CA ILE A 130 -31.23 0.08 10.71
C ILE A 130 -31.62 0.43 12.15
N LYS A 131 -30.71 0.22 13.12
CA LYS A 131 -30.96 0.54 14.53
C LYS A 131 -31.34 2.02 14.70
N LYS A 132 -30.61 2.93 14.06
CA LYS A 132 -30.91 4.37 14.10
C LYS A 132 -32.30 4.66 13.55
N SER A 133 -32.62 4.15 12.35
CA SER A 133 -33.94 4.38 11.74
C SER A 133 -35.09 3.80 12.55
N LEU A 134 -34.91 2.66 13.21
CA LEU A 134 -35.93 2.08 14.09
C LEU A 134 -36.14 2.94 15.33
N LEU A 135 -35.07 3.41 15.97
CA LEU A 135 -35.18 4.30 17.13
C LEU A 135 -35.84 5.63 16.78
N ASP A 136 -35.49 6.24 15.64
CA ASP A 136 -36.12 7.48 15.17
C ASP A 136 -37.63 7.30 14.97
N LYS A 137 -38.08 6.10 14.56
CA LYS A 137 -39.50 5.76 14.37
C LYS A 137 -40.22 5.32 15.65
N MET A 138 -39.51 5.07 16.75
CA MET A 138 -40.13 4.62 18.01
C MET A 138 -40.70 5.77 18.85
N PHE A 139 -40.19 6.99 18.65
CA PHE A 139 -40.54 8.17 19.45
C PHE A 139 -41.30 9.24 18.65
N VAL A 140 -41.87 8.85 17.51
CA VAL A 140 -42.75 9.65 16.64
C VAL A 140 -44.09 8.94 16.50
#